data_AF-X1Q3U5-F1
#
_entry.id   AF-X1Q3U5-F1
#
_cell.length_a   1.000
_cell.length_b   1.000
_cell.length_c   1.000
_cell.angle_alpha   90.00
_cell.angle_beta   90.00
_cell.angle_gamma   90.00
#
_symmetry.space_group_name_H-M   'P 1'
#
loop_
_entity.id
_entity.type
_entity.pdbx_description
1 polymer ?
#
loop_
_entity_poly.entity_id
_entity_poly.type
_entity_poly.pdbx_seq_one_letter_code
_entity_poly.pdbx_strand_id
1 'polypeptide(L)'
;QGELVSSRGFDDKMGTFVVCEVLKEIADKPLEAAVFAASTVQEEVGLRGARTAAYFIDPQVGIAVDVGVATDFPEVDKKKEGEIRIGEGAILYRGANINPKVAELLMTIAQEENIPYQLSGEAKPTP
;
A
#
# COMPACT_ATOMS: atom_id res chain seq x y z
N GLN A 1 0.30 3.35 24.08
CA GLN A 1 0.16 4.72 24.64
C GLN A 1 1.30 5.54 24.08
N GLY A 2 0.98 6.63 23.37
CA GLY A 2 1.88 7.33 22.44
C GLY A 2 1.39 7.22 20.99
N GLU A 3 1.97 8.02 20.09
CA GLU A 3 1.63 8.05 18.65
C GLU A 3 2.32 6.93 17.84
N LEU A 4 3.19 6.14 18.49
CA LEU A 4 3.93 5.05 17.88
C LEU A 4 3.44 3.68 18.37
N VAL A 5 3.42 2.70 17.46
CA VAL A 5 3.01 1.32 17.73
C VAL A 5 4.15 0.37 17.37
N SER A 6 4.34 -0.68 18.17
CA SER A 6 5.31 -1.75 17.91
C SER A 6 4.65 -3.11 18.11
N SER A 7 4.88 -4.03 17.18
CA SER A 7 4.36 -5.41 17.24
C SER A 7 5.21 -6.36 16.40
N ARG A 8 5.06 -7.68 16.63
CA ARG A 8 5.72 -8.72 15.84
C ARG A 8 4.99 -8.99 14.53
N GLY A 9 5.75 -8.92 13.43
CA GLY A 9 5.22 -9.10 12.07
C GLY A 9 4.27 -7.98 11.69
N PHE A 10 4.69 -6.73 11.93
CA PHE A 10 3.93 -5.55 11.50
C PHE A 10 3.83 -5.55 9.96
N ASP A 11 4.95 -5.84 9.33
CA ASP A 11 5.07 -6.32 7.95
C ASP A 11 4.56 -7.78 7.84
N ASP A 12 3.49 -8.08 7.10
CA ASP A 12 2.45 -7.15 6.60
C ASP A 12 1.06 -7.46 7.21
N LYS A 13 1.06 -7.74 8.52
CA LYS A 13 -0.22 -7.83 9.25
C LYS A 13 -0.95 -6.49 9.28
N MET A 14 -0.23 -5.38 9.23
CA MET A 14 -0.83 -4.07 9.24
C MET A 14 -1.58 -3.80 7.93
N GLY A 15 -0.98 -4.06 6.76
CA GLY A 15 -1.67 -3.95 5.47
C GLY A 15 -2.87 -4.88 5.40
N THR A 16 -2.71 -6.14 5.84
CA THR A 16 -3.84 -7.08 5.95
C THR A 16 -4.97 -6.54 6.83
N PHE A 17 -4.66 -5.97 8.00
CA PHE A 17 -5.67 -5.38 8.88
C PHE A 17 -6.41 -4.22 8.21
N VAL A 18 -5.69 -3.30 7.56
CA VAL A 18 -6.30 -2.17 6.83
C VAL A 18 -7.27 -2.68 5.76
N VAL A 19 -6.86 -3.67 4.96
CA VAL A 19 -7.73 -4.26 3.93
C VAL A 19 -8.98 -4.90 4.55
N CYS A 20 -8.84 -5.61 5.68
CA CYS A 20 -9.99 -6.18 6.38
C CYS A 20 -10.97 -5.12 6.89
N GLU A 21 -10.49 -4.00 7.43
CA GLU A 21 -11.35 -2.91 7.89
C GLU A 21 -12.07 -2.23 6.72
N VAL A 22 -11.39 -2.01 5.59
CA VAL A 22 -12.02 -1.50 4.36
C VAL A 22 -13.14 -2.42 3.90
N LEU A 23 -12.91 -3.74 3.85
CA LEU A 23 -13.94 -4.71 3.44
C LEU A 23 -15.16 -4.67 4.38
N LYS A 24 -14.96 -4.52 5.69
CA LYS A 24 -16.07 -4.38 6.64
C LYS A 24 -16.86 -3.10 6.37
N GLU A 25 -16.17 -2.00 6.10
CA GLU A 25 -16.82 -0.71 5.88
C GLU A 25 -17.65 -0.68 4.58
N ILE A 26 -17.22 -1.41 3.55
CA ILE A 26 -17.92 -1.45 2.26
C ILE A 26 -18.91 -2.61 2.13
N ALA A 27 -18.98 -3.52 3.11
CA ALA A 27 -19.74 -4.77 3.01
C ALA A 27 -21.23 -4.58 2.68
N ASP A 28 -21.85 -3.54 3.26
CA ASP A 28 -23.27 -3.24 3.08
C ASP A 28 -23.52 -2.09 2.08
N LYS A 29 -22.46 -1.60 1.42
CA LYS A 29 -22.58 -0.48 0.46
C LYS A 29 -22.86 -1.04 -0.95
N PRO A 30 -23.69 -0.36 -1.76
CA PRO A 30 -23.81 -0.72 -3.18
C PRO A 30 -22.48 -0.43 -3.89
N LEU A 31 -21.94 -1.42 -4.60
CA LEU A 31 -20.66 -1.32 -5.29
C LEU A 31 -20.86 -1.36 -6.80
N GLU A 32 -20.17 -0.47 -7.51
CA GLU A 32 -20.12 -0.45 -8.98
C GLU A 32 -19.10 -1.44 -9.55
N ALA A 33 -18.24 -1.99 -8.69
CA ALA A 33 -17.20 -2.94 -9.04
C ALA A 33 -17.25 -4.18 -8.13
N ALA A 34 -16.85 -5.33 -8.68
CA ALA A 34 -16.56 -6.50 -7.87
C ALA A 34 -15.26 -6.27 -7.09
N VAL A 35 -15.33 -6.30 -5.77
CA VAL A 35 -14.18 -6.10 -4.89
C VAL A 35 -13.73 -7.44 -4.35
N PHE A 36 -12.44 -7.72 -4.53
CA PHE A 36 -11.78 -8.91 -3.99
C PHE A 36 -10.62 -8.48 -3.11
N ALA A 37 -10.37 -9.24 -2.04
CA ALA A 37 -9.19 -9.08 -1.21
C ALA A 37 -8.44 -10.41 -1.14
N ALA A 38 -7.13 -10.33 -1.22
CA ALA A 38 -6.25 -11.47 -1.09
C ALA A 38 -5.17 -11.16 -0.05
N SER A 39 -5.19 -11.87 1.07
CA SER A 39 -4.02 -11.97 1.95
C SER A 39 -3.17 -13.10 1.41
N THR A 40 -1.97 -12.76 0.95
CA THR A 40 -1.10 -13.69 0.23
C THR A 40 0.09 -14.09 1.07
N VAL A 41 0.63 -15.28 0.80
CA VAL A 41 1.85 -15.77 1.42
C VAL A 41 2.98 -15.75 0.39
N GLN A 42 4.22 -15.87 0.86
CA GLN A 42 5.39 -16.01 0.00
C GLN A 42 5.63 -14.79 -0.92
N GLU A 43 5.35 -13.58 -0.41
CA GLU A 43 5.77 -12.31 -1.03
C GLU A 43 7.30 -12.32 -1.20
N GLU A 44 8.02 -12.54 -0.09
CA GLU A 44 9.49 -12.49 -0.01
C GLU A 44 10.24 -13.51 -0.89
N VAL A 45 9.54 -14.51 -1.43
CA VAL A 45 10.12 -15.54 -2.32
C VAL A 45 9.58 -15.46 -3.76
N GLY A 46 9.11 -14.27 -4.16
CA GLY A 46 8.76 -13.93 -5.52
C GLY A 46 7.25 -13.88 -5.78
N LEU A 47 6.48 -13.31 -4.84
CA LEU A 47 5.07 -12.92 -5.05
C LEU A 47 4.15 -14.05 -5.51
N ARG A 48 4.48 -15.30 -5.16
CA ARG A 48 3.79 -16.48 -5.73
C ARG A 48 2.31 -16.48 -5.40
N GLY A 49 1.96 -16.10 -4.17
CA GLY A 49 0.57 -15.99 -3.73
C GLY A 49 -0.19 -14.91 -4.51
N ALA A 50 0.36 -13.71 -4.62
CA ALA A 50 -0.24 -12.61 -5.37
C ALA A 50 -0.41 -12.95 -6.85
N ARG A 51 0.58 -13.61 -7.46
CA ARG A 51 0.51 -14.04 -8.86
C ARG A 51 -0.60 -15.07 -9.08
N THR A 52 -0.71 -16.08 -8.22
CA THR A 52 -1.78 -17.08 -8.31
C THR A 52 -3.16 -16.44 -8.09
N ALA A 53 -3.28 -15.53 -7.12
CA ALA A 53 -4.54 -14.81 -6.87
C ALA A 53 -4.93 -13.96 -8.08
N ALA A 54 -4.00 -13.23 -8.67
CA ALA A 54 -4.24 -12.42 -9.86
C ALA A 54 -4.67 -13.27 -11.07
N TYR A 55 -4.03 -14.43 -11.32
CA TYR A 55 -4.46 -15.34 -12.39
C TYR A 55 -5.85 -15.92 -12.17
N PHE A 56 -6.25 -16.16 -10.93
CA PHE A 56 -7.56 -16.73 -10.62
C PHE A 56 -8.67 -15.69 -10.65
N ILE A 57 -8.42 -14.50 -10.10
CA ILE A 57 -9.40 -13.41 -9.99
C ILE A 57 -9.53 -12.64 -11.32
N ASP A 58 -8.44 -12.54 -12.09
CA ASP A 58 -8.33 -11.74 -13.32
C ASP A 58 -8.79 -10.27 -13.13
N PRO A 59 -8.17 -9.51 -12.19
CA PRO A 59 -8.62 -8.17 -11.85
C PRO A 59 -8.25 -7.13 -12.91
N GLN A 60 -9.13 -6.16 -13.16
CA GLN A 60 -8.82 -5.02 -14.03
C GLN A 60 -7.88 -4.00 -13.36
N VAL A 61 -7.96 -3.88 -12.03
CA VAL A 61 -7.12 -3.01 -11.20
C VAL A 61 -6.75 -3.74 -9.92
N GLY A 62 -5.46 -3.70 -9.56
CA GLY A 62 -4.96 -4.19 -8.28
C GLY A 62 -4.38 -3.05 -7.45
N ILE A 63 -4.68 -3.03 -6.16
CA ILE A 63 -4.06 -2.13 -5.19
C ILE A 63 -3.28 -3.01 -4.21
N ALA A 64 -1.96 -2.88 -4.22
CA ALA A 64 -1.11 -3.51 -3.22
C ALA A 64 -1.04 -2.60 -2.00
N VAL A 65 -1.32 -3.16 -0.82
CA VAL A 65 -1.17 -2.50 0.47
C VAL A 65 -0.06 -3.23 1.19
N ASP A 66 0.99 -2.50 1.56
CA ASP A 66 2.19 -3.04 2.19
C ASP A 66 2.80 -1.96 3.09
N VAL A 67 3.71 -2.34 3.98
CA VAL A 67 4.43 -1.43 4.84
C VAL A 67 5.55 -0.73 4.09
N GLY A 68 5.68 0.58 4.29
CA GLY A 68 6.84 1.35 3.82
C GLY A 68 7.89 1.51 4.92
N VAL A 69 9.10 1.87 4.49
CA VAL A 69 10.23 2.15 5.39
C VAL A 69 10.33 3.66 5.60
N ALA A 70 10.22 4.11 6.85
CA ALA A 70 10.49 5.51 7.20
C ALA A 70 11.99 5.81 7.11
N THR A 71 12.34 7.03 6.70
CA THR A 71 13.72 7.49 6.50
C THR A 71 14.08 8.66 7.43
N ASP A 72 13.38 8.77 8.56
CA ASP A 72 13.53 9.82 9.57
C ASP A 72 14.62 9.53 10.61
N PHE A 73 15.48 8.53 10.38
CA PHE A 73 16.60 8.19 11.24
C PHE A 73 17.97 8.72 10.72
N PRO A 74 18.96 8.98 11.61
CA PRO A 74 20.16 9.75 11.27
C PRO A 74 21.06 9.18 10.17
N GLU A 75 21.01 7.87 9.93
CA GLU A 75 21.95 7.17 9.03
C GLU A 75 21.48 7.09 7.57
N VAL A 76 20.26 7.57 7.27
CA VAL A 76 19.71 7.51 5.90
C VAL A 76 20.24 8.65 5.03
N ASP A 77 20.72 8.29 3.83
CA ASP A 77 20.94 9.25 2.76
C ASP A 77 19.60 9.64 2.12
N LYS A 78 18.96 10.68 2.67
CA LYS A 78 17.67 11.20 2.19
C LYS A 78 17.67 11.62 0.72
N LYS A 79 18.84 11.91 0.12
CA LYS A 79 18.93 12.23 -1.31
C LYS A 79 18.72 11.01 -2.18
N LYS A 80 18.99 9.81 -1.67
CA LYS A 80 18.83 8.54 -2.38
C LYS A 80 17.49 7.88 -2.05
N GLU A 81 17.17 7.80 -0.76
CA GLU A 81 16.01 7.02 -0.28
C GLU A 81 14.71 7.85 -0.20
N GLY A 82 14.81 9.17 -0.38
CA GLY A 82 13.69 10.09 -0.15
C GLY A 82 13.47 10.41 1.32
N GLU A 83 12.48 11.26 1.61
CA GLU A 83 12.10 11.66 2.96
C GLU A 83 10.69 11.19 3.28
N ILE A 84 10.61 10.11 4.05
CA ILE A 84 9.38 9.52 4.57
C ILE A 84 9.47 9.56 6.09
N ARG A 85 8.43 10.08 6.74
CA ARG A 85 8.38 10.20 8.21
C ARG A 85 7.19 9.46 8.76
N ILE A 86 7.35 8.89 9.95
CA ILE A 86 6.22 8.28 10.65
C ILE A 86 5.25 9.39 11.08
N GLY A 87 3.95 9.18 10.89
CA GLY A 87 2.89 10.12 11.27
C GLY A 87 2.48 11.12 10.19
N GLU A 88 3.22 11.23 9.08
CA GLU A 88 2.91 12.15 7.97
C GLU A 88 1.98 11.54 6.90
N GLY A 89 1.29 10.44 7.22
CA GLY A 89 0.31 9.80 6.34
C GLY A 89 0.84 8.62 5.53
N ALA A 90 -0.07 8.03 4.73
CA ALA A 90 0.22 6.85 3.92
C ALA A 90 1.20 7.15 2.79
N ILE A 91 1.99 6.16 2.37
CA ILE A 91 2.96 6.34 1.28
C ILE A 91 2.30 5.93 -0.03
N LEU A 92 2.23 6.85 -0.99
CA LEU A 92 1.84 6.57 -2.36
C LEU A 92 3.08 6.50 -3.23
N TYR A 93 3.17 5.45 -4.04
CA TYR A 93 4.32 5.20 -4.90
C TYR A 93 4.08 5.73 -6.32
N ARG A 94 5.15 6.24 -6.94
CA ARG A 94 5.25 6.47 -8.38
C ARG A 94 6.46 5.74 -8.93
N GLY A 95 6.28 5.00 -10.01
CA GLY A 95 7.35 4.19 -10.58
C GLY A 95 6.90 3.47 -11.83
N ALA A 96 7.83 2.74 -12.45
CA ALA A 96 7.57 2.05 -13.72
C ALA A 96 6.46 1.00 -13.61
N ASN A 97 6.26 0.39 -12.43
CA ASN A 97 5.22 -0.63 -12.22
C ASN A 97 3.90 -0.05 -11.70
N ILE A 98 3.82 1.26 -11.49
CA ILE A 98 2.61 1.90 -10.98
C ILE A 98 1.84 2.50 -12.14
N ASN A 99 0.57 2.10 -12.29
CA ASN A 99 -0.28 2.70 -13.31
C ASN A 99 -0.51 4.19 -12.99
N PRO A 100 -0.15 5.13 -13.89
CA PRO A 100 -0.21 6.55 -13.60
C PRO A 100 -1.64 7.05 -13.34
N LYS A 101 -2.66 6.46 -13.98
CA LYS A 101 -4.06 6.84 -13.78
C LYS A 101 -4.56 6.43 -12.40
N VAL A 102 -4.18 5.23 -11.93
CA VAL A 102 -4.55 4.74 -10.61
C VAL A 102 -3.86 5.57 -9.52
N ALA A 103 -2.57 5.87 -9.71
CA ALA A 103 -1.83 6.73 -8.79
C ALA A 103 -2.46 8.14 -8.70
N GLU A 104 -2.77 8.76 -9.84
CA GLU A 104 -3.45 10.06 -9.91
C GLU A 104 -4.79 10.03 -9.18
N LEU A 105 -5.61 9.00 -9.44
CA LEU A 105 -6.90 8.84 -8.76
C LEU A 105 -6.75 8.76 -7.23
N LEU A 106 -5.80 7.96 -6.72
CA LEU A 106 -5.54 7.86 -5.28
C LEU A 106 -5.08 9.19 -4.68
N MET A 107 -4.20 9.93 -5.37
CA MET A 107 -3.74 11.24 -4.91
C MET A 107 -4.87 12.27 -4.91
N THR A 108 -5.73 12.28 -5.94
CA THR A 108 -6.89 13.16 -6.02
C THR A 108 -7.87 12.88 -4.89
N ILE A 109 -8.24 11.62 -4.67
CA ILE A 109 -9.14 11.23 -3.57
C ILE A 109 -8.55 11.64 -2.22
N ALA A 110 -7.25 11.39 -1.99
CA ALA A 110 -6.60 11.77 -0.75
C ALA A 110 -6.63 13.30 -0.52
N GLN A 111 -6.48 14.11 -1.59
CA GLN A 111 -6.61 15.56 -1.51
C GLN A 111 -8.04 16.01 -1.21
N GLU A 112 -9.03 15.45 -1.92
CA GLU A 112 -10.45 15.79 -1.76
C GLU A 112 -10.95 15.45 -0.34
N GLU A 113 -10.53 14.30 0.18
CA GLU A 113 -10.92 13.81 1.51
C GLU A 113 -10.00 14.31 2.64
N ASN A 114 -9.02 15.17 2.34
CA ASN A 114 -8.03 15.68 3.29
C ASN A 114 -7.28 14.57 4.06
N ILE A 115 -6.99 13.45 3.38
CA ILE A 115 -6.21 12.33 3.90
C ILE A 115 -4.72 12.62 3.67
N PRO A 116 -3.91 12.73 4.74
CA PRO A 116 -2.46 12.95 4.59
C PRO A 116 -1.80 11.78 3.86
N TYR A 117 -0.90 12.11 2.92
CA TYR A 117 -0.07 11.13 2.22
C TYR A 117 1.31 11.70 1.90
N GLN A 118 2.25 10.80 1.69
CA GLN A 118 3.63 11.07 1.28
C GLN A 118 3.88 10.42 -0.08
N LEU A 119 4.81 10.96 -0.87
CA LEU A 119 5.16 10.38 -2.17
C LEU A 119 6.54 9.73 -2.10
N SER A 120 6.63 8.52 -2.62
CA SER A 120 7.90 7.81 -2.81
C SER A 120 8.06 7.33 -4.25
N GLY A 121 9.31 7.30 -4.71
CA GLY A 121 9.68 6.79 -6.01
C GLY A 121 9.99 5.29 -5.94
N GLU A 122 9.33 4.46 -6.73
CA GLU A 122 9.70 3.05 -6.90
C GLU A 122 10.55 2.89 -8.17
N ALA A 123 11.83 2.62 -7.97
CA ALA A 123 12.81 2.50 -9.05
C ALA A 123 12.94 1.06 -9.56
N LYS A 124 12.53 0.05 -8.79
CA LYS A 124 12.74 -1.36 -9.11
C LYS A 124 11.48 -1.97 -9.75
N PRO A 125 11.63 -2.90 -10.70
CA PRO A 125 10.51 -3.73 -11.13
C PRO A 125 10.01 -4.59 -9.97
N THR A 126 8.70 -4.73 -9.83
CA THR A 126 8.08 -5.72 -8.95
C THR A 126 8.43 -7.13 -9.48
N PRO A 127 9.02 -8.02 -8.67
CA PRO A 127 9.53 -9.34 -9.12
C PRO A 127 8.50 -10.27 -9.79
#